data_AF-A0A1C2AY93-F1
#
_entry.id   AF-A0A1C2AY93-F1
#
_cell.length_a   1.000
_cell.length_b   1.000
_cell.length_c   1.000
_cell.angle_alpha   90.00
_cell.angle_beta   90.00
_cell.angle_gamma   90.00
#
_symmetry.space_group_name_H-M   'P 1'
#
loop_
_entity.id
_entity.type
_entity.pdbx_description
1 polymer ?
#
loop_
_entity_poly.entity_id
_entity_poly.type
_entity_poly.pdbx_seq_one_letter_code
_entity_poly.pdbx_strand_id
1 'polypeptide(L)' 'MFKYIFIILLIFSLSHCSLNHPVSMWNIEEDSKDNDISKLNFENKTSFEEFKKNVIKYGEISDFPKLD' A
#
# COMPACT_ATOMS: atom_id res chain seq x y z
N MET A 1 -34.61 -24.41 -12.13
CA MET A 1 -33.85 -23.21 -12.56
C MET A 1 -33.40 -22.33 -11.38
N PHE A 2 -34.22 -22.15 -10.34
CA PHE A 2 -33.88 -21.31 -9.17
C PHE A 2 -32.54 -21.64 -8.48
N LYS A 3 -32.17 -22.92 -8.39
CA LYS A 3 -30.90 -23.35 -7.78
C LYS A 3 -29.67 -22.79 -8.51
N TYR A 4 -29.71 -22.71 -9.84
CA TYR A 4 -28.61 -22.17 -10.64
C TYR A 4 -28.54 -20.65 -10.57
N ILE A 5 -29.70 -19.98 -10.46
CA ILE A 5 -29.78 -18.52 -10.26
C ILE A 5 -29.08 -18.12 -8.95
N PHE A 6 -29.30 -18.88 -7.87
CA PHE A 6 -28.65 -18.62 -6.58
C PHE A 6 -27.13 -18.78 -6.65
N ILE A 7 -26.65 -19.80 -7.37
CA ILE A 7 -25.21 -20.03 -7.56
C ILE A 7 -24.57 -18.89 -8.36
N ILE A 8 -25.24 -18.42 -9.43
CA ILE A 8 -24.74 -17.30 -10.26
C ILE A 8 -24.67 -16.00 -9.45
N LEU A 9 -25.69 -15.72 -8.64
CA LEU A 9 -25.70 -14.56 -7.73
C LEU A 9 -24.55 -14.60 -6.71
N LEU A 10 -24.26 -15.79 -6.17
CA LEU A 10 -23.19 -15.98 -5.18
C LEU A 10 -21.79 -15.82 -5.79
N ILE A 11 -21.59 -16.23 -7.05
CA ILE A 11 -20.32 -16.00 -7.74
C ILE A 11 -20.11 -14.51 -8.03
N PHE A 12 -21.17 -13.80 -8.45
CA PHE A 12 -21.10 -12.38 -8.75
C PHE A 12 -20.81 -11.52 -7.50
N SER A 13 -21.41 -11.87 -6.34
CA SER A 13 -21.13 -11.17 -5.08
C SER A 13 -19.71 -11.38 -4.57
N LEU A 14 -19.12 -12.56 -4.80
CA LEU A 14 -17.74 -12.85 -4.42
C LEU A 14 -16.70 -12.24 -5.38
N SER A 15 -17.03 -12.05 -6.66
CA SER A 15 -16.10 -11.43 -7.62
C SER A 15 -15.79 -9.95 -7.35
N HIS A 16 -16.67 -9.25 -6.62
CA HIS A 16 -16.44 -7.86 -6.22
C HIS A 16 -15.69 -7.71 -4.88
N CYS A 17 -15.34 -8.83 -4.22
CA CYS A 17 -14.47 -8.86 -3.04
C CYS A 17 -12.99 -9.13 -3.38
N SER A 18 -12.56 -8.89 -4.62
CA SER A 18 -11.13 -8.72 -4.89
C SER A 18 -10.72 -7.40 -4.25
N LEU A 19 -10.20 -7.49 -3.04
CA LEU A 19 -9.67 -6.40 -2.22
C LEU A 19 -8.36 -5.90 -2.83
N ASN A 20 -8.43 -5.48 -4.09
CA ASN A 20 -7.37 -4.75 -4.77
C ASN A 20 -7.53 -3.26 -4.45
N HIS A 21 -7.70 -2.94 -3.17
CA HIS A 21 -7.35 -1.62 -2.70
C HIS A 21 -5.82 -1.55 -2.76
N PRO A 22 -5.22 -0.51 -3.36
CA PRO A 22 -3.79 -0.34 -3.26
C PRO A 22 -3.41 -0.41 -1.79
N VAL A 23 -2.41 -1.22 -1.47
CA VAL A 23 -1.98 -1.48 -0.09
C VAL A 23 -1.33 -0.24 0.55
N SER A 24 -1.40 0.93 -0.10
CA SER A 24 -0.99 2.18 0.52
C SER A 24 -2.12 2.70 1.40
N MET A 25 -1.98 2.51 2.71
CA MET A 25 -2.77 3.18 3.76
C MET A 25 -2.71 4.72 3.68
N TRP A 26 -1.93 5.25 2.73
CA TRP A 26 -1.59 6.65 2.59
C TRP A 26 -1.66 7.03 1.10
N ASN A 27 -2.41 8.09 0.78
CA ASN A 27 -2.39 8.72 -0.55
C ASN A 27 -1.14 9.60 -0.62
N ILE A 28 -0.07 9.12 -1.26
CA ILE A 28 1.12 9.91 -1.53
C ILE A 28 1.16 10.16 -3.04
N GLU A 29 1.33 11.41 -3.42
CA GLU A 29 1.65 11.78 -4.80
C GLU A 29 3.05 11.23 -5.12
N GLU A 30 3.19 10.41 -6.17
CA GLU A 30 4.44 9.79 -6.61
C GLU A 30 5.47 10.87 -6.99
N ASP A 31 6.18 11.36 -5.99
CA ASP A 31 7.12 12.44 -6.15
C ASP A 31 8.54 11.86 -6.24
N SER A 32 8.93 11.58 -7.48
CA SER A 32 10.30 11.32 -7.97
C SER A 32 10.99 10.00 -7.61
N LYS A 33 11.62 9.41 -8.64
CA LYS A 33 12.45 8.18 -8.68
C LYS A 33 13.77 8.26 -7.87
N ASP A 34 13.80 9.01 -6.77
CA ASP A 34 15.00 9.09 -5.92
C ASP A 34 14.99 7.92 -4.93
N ASN A 35 15.71 6.85 -5.27
CA ASN A 35 15.81 5.62 -4.48
C ASN A 35 16.87 5.68 -3.37
N ASP A 36 17.39 6.87 -3.05
CA ASP A 36 18.44 7.01 -2.05
C ASP A 36 17.86 7.06 -0.62
N ILE A 37 17.94 5.92 0.08
CA ILE A 37 17.54 5.78 1.49
C ILE A 37 18.30 6.74 2.40
N SER A 38 19.56 7.06 2.08
CA SER A 38 20.42 7.87 2.96
C SER A 38 19.96 9.32 3.12
N LYS A 39 19.07 9.79 2.23
CA LYS A 39 18.49 11.14 2.28
C LYS A 39 17.24 11.23 3.15
N LEU A 40 16.69 10.11 3.63
CA LEU A 40 15.49 10.09 4.47
C LEU A 40 15.84 10.55 5.89
N ASN A 41 15.07 11.51 6.42
CA ASN A 41 15.26 12.05 7.76
C ASN A 41 14.13 11.59 8.71
N PHE A 42 14.50 11.09 9.88
CA PHE A 42 13.57 10.62 10.92
C PHE A 42 13.75 11.35 12.26
N GLU A 43 14.49 12.46 12.29
CA GLU A 43 14.72 13.22 13.52
C GLU A 43 13.45 13.90 14.04
N ASN A 44 13.38 14.13 15.36
CA ASN A 44 12.28 14.80 16.07
C ASN A 44 11.94 16.22 15.57
N LYS A 45 12.80 16.81 14.73
CA LYS A 45 12.56 18.13 14.14
C LYS A 45 11.73 18.07 12.85
N THR A 46 11.52 16.87 12.29
CA THR A 46 10.70 16.69 11.08
C THR A 46 9.22 16.90 11.39
N SER A 47 8.49 17.47 10.42
CA SER A 47 7.03 17.57 10.53
C SER A 47 6.40 16.17 10.44
N PHE A 48 5.19 16.01 10.98
CA PHE A 48 4.48 14.73 10.90
C PHE A 48 4.30 14.25 9.45
N GLU A 49 3.96 15.15 8.52
CA GLU A 49 3.79 14.79 7.11
C GLU A 49 5.10 14.37 6.44
N GLU A 50 6.20 15.04 6.77
CA GLU A 50 7.52 14.68 6.26
C GLU A 50 8.00 13.34 6.82
N PHE A 51 7.83 13.13 8.13
CA PHE A 51 8.11 11.85 8.79
C PHE A 51 7.32 10.72 8.14
N LYS A 52 6.01 10.92 7.95
CA LYS A 52 5.12 9.96 7.30
C LYS A 52 5.58 9.64 5.87
N LYS A 53 5.89 10.67 5.05
CA LYS A 53 6.41 10.49 3.68
C LYS A 53 7.70 9.66 3.69
N ASN A 54 8.61 9.93 4.64
CA ASN A 54 9.88 9.22 4.75
C ASN A 54 9.72 7.77 5.18
N VAL A 55 8.81 7.47 6.12
CA VAL A 55 8.51 6.08 6.55
C VAL A 55 7.98 5.25 5.38
N ILE A 56 7.07 5.81 4.59
CA ILE A 56 6.47 5.08 3.47
C ILE A 56 7.50 4.86 2.37
N LYS A 57 8.26 5.90 2.03
CA LYS A 57 9.36 5.80 1.07
C LYS A 57 10.40 4.76 1.49
N TYR A 58 10.76 4.71 2.78
CA TYR A 58 11.65 3.68 3.32
C TYR A 58 11.07 2.27 3.12
N GLY A 59 9.78 2.06 3.40
CA GLY A 59 9.13 0.76 3.20
C GLY A 59 9.07 0.29 1.73
N GLU A 60 9.02 1.23 0.77
CA GLU A 60 9.00 0.91 -0.66
C GLU A 60 10.37 0.54 -1.22
N ILE A 61 11.45 1.17 -0.74
CA ILE A 61 12.80 1.02 -1.31
C ILE A 61 13.75 0.18 -0.45
N SER A 62 13.43 -0.06 0.83
CA SER A 62 14.28 -0.81 1.75
C SER A 62 14.08 -2.31 1.57
N ASP A 63 15.20 -3.04 1.55
CA ASP A 63 15.20 -4.51 1.60
C ASP A 63 14.95 -5.05 3.03
N PHE A 64 14.56 -4.22 3.99
CA PHE A 64 14.38 -4.61 5.40
C PHE A 64 12.91 -4.96 5.74
N PRO A 65 12.67 -6.01 6.54
CA PRO A 65 13.64 -7.00 7.00
C PRO A 65 14.04 -7.92 5.86
N LYS A 66 15.35 -8.18 5.72
CA LYS A 66 15.82 -9.26 4.86
C LYS A 66 15.37 -10.57 5.51
N LEU A 67 14.42 -11.23 4.86
CA LEU A 67 14.05 -12.58 5.22
C LEU A 67 15.08 -13.50 4.56
N ASP A 68 15.91 -14.15 5.37
CA ASP A 68 16.87 -15.19 4.93
C ASP A 68 16.16 -16.37 4.25
#